data_AF-A0A348YZN5-F1
#
_entry.id   AF-A0A348YZN5-F1
#
_cell.length_a   1.000
_cell.length_b   1.000
_cell.length_c   1.000
_cell.angle_alpha   90.00
_cell.angle_beta   90.00
_cell.angle_gamma   90.00
#
_symmetry.space_group_name_H-M   'P 1'
#
loop_
_entity.id
_entity.type
_entity.pdbx_description
1 polymer ?
#
loop_
_entity_poly.entity_id
_entity_poly.type
_entity_poly.pdbx_seq_one_letter_code
_entity_poly.pdbx_strand_id
1 'polypeptide(L)'
;MLLLTIVNNSYKDYVLNQVKSMSEYLREKKKSINLKIENDELDECIYIYWEDGDYTEDEVKKLFNYYTANILYGVIINEFLEKRVNKHLNETYNFLNYNDISIVKKDIYKILKEEVPIDDTVIYYMNKKNSILDRIINCIEEGNVLNIKGFMDFRSKELMPQIYTIIEKVV
;
A
#
# COMPACT_ATOMS: atom_id res chain seq x y z
N MET A 1 13.14 -12.67 15.69
CA MET A 1 13.09 -11.23 15.99
C MET A 1 11.74 -10.64 15.62
N LEU A 2 11.11 -9.82 16.47
CA LEU A 2 9.89 -9.08 16.09
C LEU A 2 10.27 -8.01 15.06
N LEU A 3 9.63 -8.04 13.89
CA LEU A 3 9.81 -7.04 12.83
C LEU A 3 8.83 -5.89 12.98
N LEU A 4 7.54 -6.21 13.15
CA LEU A 4 6.48 -5.23 13.18
C LEU A 4 5.26 -5.75 13.94
N THR A 5 4.61 -4.84 14.66
CA THR A 5 3.26 -5.03 15.20
C THR A 5 2.31 -4.13 14.45
N ILE A 6 1.23 -4.69 13.88
CA ILE A 6 0.18 -3.92 13.22
C ILE A 6 -1.02 -3.87 14.15
N VAL A 7 -1.52 -2.66 14.44
CA VAL A 7 -2.63 -2.41 15.38
C VAL A 7 -3.78 -1.64 14.74
N ASN A 8 -4.98 -1.81 15.29
CA ASN A 8 -6.20 -1.03 15.00
C ASN A 8 -6.47 -0.91 13.50
N ASN A 9 -7.01 -1.98 12.94
CA ASN A 9 -7.12 -2.13 11.50
C ASN A 9 -8.57 -2.31 11.07
N SER A 10 -9.22 -1.22 10.65
CA SER A 10 -10.49 -1.28 9.90
C SER A 10 -10.38 -2.13 8.61
N TYR A 11 -9.14 -2.39 8.16
CA TYR A 11 -8.78 -3.23 7.02
C TYR A 11 -8.11 -4.55 7.47
N LYS A 12 -8.43 -5.06 8.68
CA LYS A 12 -7.79 -6.23 9.32
C LYS A 12 -7.66 -7.40 8.35
N ASP A 13 -8.77 -7.80 7.74
CA ASP A 13 -8.81 -8.96 6.85
C ASP A 13 -7.94 -8.75 5.62
N TYR A 14 -8.02 -7.57 4.99
CA TYR A 14 -7.19 -7.25 3.83
C TYR A 14 -5.70 -7.33 4.20
N VAL A 15 -5.28 -6.64 5.25
CA VAL A 15 -3.86 -6.60 5.64
C VAL A 15 -3.38 -7.97 6.09
N LEU A 16 -4.15 -8.71 6.89
CA LEU A 16 -3.79 -10.06 7.33
C LEU A 16 -3.61 -10.99 6.13
N ASN A 17 -4.51 -10.94 5.14
CA ASN A 17 -4.40 -11.73 3.92
C ASN A 17 -3.15 -11.33 3.11
N GLN A 18 -2.89 -10.04 2.95
CA GLN A 18 -1.71 -9.56 2.23
C GLN A 18 -0.39 -9.93 2.94
N VAL A 19 -0.34 -9.83 4.27
CA VAL A 19 0.84 -10.22 5.07
C VAL A 19 1.09 -11.73 4.96
N LYS A 20 0.02 -12.56 4.97
CA LYS A 20 0.13 -14.00 4.71
C LYS A 20 0.67 -14.28 3.31
N SER A 21 0.10 -13.67 2.26
CA SER A 21 0.57 -13.85 0.88
C SER A 21 2.03 -13.39 0.70
N MET A 22 2.42 -12.29 1.35
CA MET A 22 3.80 -11.81 1.40
C MET A 22 4.74 -12.84 2.06
N SER A 23 4.36 -13.39 3.22
CA SER A 23 5.14 -14.43 3.92
C SER A 23 5.34 -15.67 3.03
N GLU A 24 4.29 -16.12 2.34
CA GLU A 24 4.36 -17.25 1.41
C GLU A 24 5.29 -16.95 0.23
N TYR A 25 5.15 -15.78 -0.39
CA TYR A 25 6.01 -15.35 -1.49
C TYR A 25 7.49 -15.29 -1.08
N LEU A 26 7.78 -14.69 0.08
CA LEU A 26 9.15 -14.57 0.59
C LEU A 26 9.77 -15.93 0.87
N ARG A 27 8.98 -16.86 1.42
CA ARG A 27 9.41 -18.25 1.65
C ARG A 27 9.72 -18.98 0.35
N GLU A 28 8.84 -18.89 -0.66
CA GLU A 28 8.95 -19.66 -1.90
C GLU A 28 9.94 -19.08 -2.93
N LYS A 29 9.92 -17.76 -3.12
CA LYS A 29 10.62 -17.10 -4.24
C LYS A 29 11.91 -16.42 -3.83
N LYS A 30 12.05 -16.00 -2.57
CA LYS A 30 13.24 -15.30 -2.07
C LYS A 30 14.17 -16.18 -1.24
N LYS A 31 13.89 -17.50 -1.17
CA LYS A 31 14.70 -18.56 -0.53
C LYS A 31 15.15 -18.16 0.89
N SER A 32 14.40 -18.64 1.89
CA SER A 32 14.79 -18.66 3.32
C SER A 32 14.43 -17.45 4.20
N ILE A 33 13.54 -16.54 3.80
CA ILE A 33 12.94 -15.59 4.76
C ILE A 33 11.67 -16.20 5.35
N ASN A 34 11.81 -16.75 6.55
CA ASN A 34 10.69 -17.35 7.29
C ASN A 34 10.05 -16.32 8.22
N LEU A 35 8.82 -15.94 7.90
CA LEU A 35 8.01 -15.04 8.72
C LEU A 35 6.94 -15.82 9.47
N LYS A 36 6.94 -15.70 10.80
CA LYS A 36 5.84 -16.14 11.66
C LYS A 36 4.86 -15.00 11.85
N ILE A 37 3.58 -15.29 11.61
CA ILE A 37 2.49 -14.33 11.76
C ILE A 37 1.59 -14.81 12.89
N GLU A 38 1.48 -14.03 13.95
CA GLU A 38 0.54 -14.26 15.04
C GLU A 38 -0.56 -13.21 14.98
N ASN A 39 -1.81 -13.65 14.94
CA ASN A 39 -2.98 -12.79 14.96
C ASN A 39 -3.65 -12.92 16.32
N ASP A 40 -3.55 -11.87 17.13
CA ASP A 40 -4.30 -11.77 18.37
C ASP A 40 -5.68 -11.19 18.06
N GLU A 41 -6.70 -12.04 18.19
CA GLU A 41 -8.08 -11.63 17.92
C GLU A 41 -8.65 -10.72 19.01
N LEU A 42 -8.14 -10.80 20.25
CA LEU A 42 -8.62 -10.01 21.38
C LEU A 42 -8.07 -8.58 21.32
N ASP A 43 -6.78 -8.43 21.02
CA ASP A 43 -6.12 -7.13 20.95
C ASP A 43 -6.13 -6.51 19.54
N GLU A 44 -6.74 -7.20 18.56
CA GLU A 44 -6.75 -6.82 17.14
C GLU A 44 -5.36 -6.52 16.56
N CYS A 45 -4.36 -7.27 17.02
CA CYS A 45 -2.96 -7.08 16.67
C CYS A 45 -2.45 -8.18 15.75
N ILE A 46 -1.64 -7.81 14.76
CA ILE A 46 -0.88 -8.75 13.95
C ILE A 46 0.59 -8.57 14.30
N TYR A 47 1.19 -9.60 14.89
CA TYR A 47 2.62 -9.64 15.20
C TYR A 47 3.35 -10.40 14.10
N ILE A 48 4.40 -9.80 13.57
CA ILE A 48 5.20 -10.38 12.50
C ILE A 48 6.63 -10.56 13.00
N TYR A 49 7.05 -11.81 13.06
CA TYR A 49 8.40 -12.19 13.49
C TYR A 49 9.18 -12.78 12.32
N TRP A 50 10.46 -12.47 12.27
CA TRP A 50 11.44 -13.21 11.48
C TRP A 50 12.06 -14.31 12.35
N GLU A 51 11.97 -15.58 11.94
CA GLU A 51 12.39 -16.71 12.77
C GLU A 51 13.88 -17.00 12.65
N ASP A 52 14.42 -17.12 11.43
CA ASP A 52 15.86 -17.12 11.09
C ASP A 52 15.97 -17.26 9.55
N GLY A 53 17.15 -17.04 8.97
CA GLY A 53 17.38 -17.24 7.54
C GLY A 53 18.79 -16.90 7.07
N ASP A 54 19.05 -17.11 5.78
CA ASP A 54 20.37 -16.87 5.17
C ASP A 54 20.72 -15.37 4.99
N TYR A 55 19.80 -14.48 5.37
CA TYR A 55 19.91 -13.03 5.19
C TYR A 55 20.32 -12.34 6.48
N THR A 56 21.02 -11.21 6.35
CA THR A 56 21.26 -10.32 7.48
C THR A 56 19.98 -9.64 7.94
N GLU A 57 19.95 -9.21 9.20
CA GLU A 57 18.81 -8.48 9.77
C GLU A 57 18.43 -7.24 8.94
N ASP A 58 19.43 -6.50 8.44
CA ASP A 58 19.24 -5.28 7.67
C ASP A 58 18.64 -5.56 6.28
N GLU A 59 19.06 -6.64 5.63
CA GLU A 59 18.48 -7.10 4.36
C GLU A 59 17.03 -7.54 4.53
N VAL A 60 16.73 -8.29 5.59
CA VAL A 60 15.36 -8.72 5.92
C VAL A 60 14.49 -7.51 6.19
N LYS A 61 14.95 -6.56 7.01
CA LYS A 61 14.20 -5.33 7.33
C LYS A 61 13.89 -4.51 6.09
N LYS A 62 14.89 -4.24 5.23
CA LYS A 62 14.69 -3.49 3.98
C LYS A 62 13.64 -4.16 3.08
N LEU A 63 13.77 -5.46 2.87
CA LEU A 63 12.85 -6.20 2.02
C LEU A 63 11.43 -6.24 2.63
N PHE A 64 11.34 -6.52 3.93
CA PHE A 64 10.09 -6.56 4.68
C PHE A 64 9.37 -5.19 4.68
N ASN A 65 10.10 -4.11 4.91
CA ASN A 65 9.56 -2.74 4.88
C ASN A 65 9.03 -2.39 3.49
N TYR A 66 9.75 -2.77 2.43
CA TYR A 66 9.29 -2.56 1.05
C TYR A 66 7.95 -3.28 0.77
N TYR A 67 7.82 -4.54 1.16
CA TYR A 67 6.55 -5.26 0.96
C TYR A 67 5.43 -4.71 1.84
N THR A 68 5.73 -4.38 3.10
CA THR A 68 4.76 -3.75 4.01
C THR A 68 4.27 -2.41 3.48
N ALA A 69 5.16 -1.60 2.89
CA ALA A 69 4.80 -0.35 2.24
C ALA A 69 3.85 -0.54 1.05
N ASN A 70 4.02 -1.62 0.27
CA ASN A 70 3.09 -1.96 -0.80
C ASN A 70 1.71 -2.39 -0.26
N ILE A 71 1.64 -3.10 0.86
CA ILE A 71 0.37 -3.44 1.53
C ILE A 71 -0.35 -2.14 1.95
N LEU A 72 0.36 -1.23 2.61
CA LEU A 72 -0.18 0.08 3.01
C LEU A 72 -0.61 0.93 1.82
N TYR A 73 0.18 0.96 0.75
CA TYR A 73 -0.22 1.59 -0.50
C TYR A 73 -1.54 1.00 -1.01
N GLY A 74 -1.69 -0.33 -0.99
CA GLY A 74 -2.93 -1.01 -1.32
C GLY A 74 -4.14 -0.53 -0.51
N VAL A 75 -3.97 -0.37 0.81
CA VAL A 75 -5.01 0.20 1.70
C VAL A 75 -5.37 1.63 1.30
N ILE A 76 -4.38 2.49 1.07
CA ILE A 76 -4.59 3.89 0.66
C ILE A 76 -5.39 3.97 -0.65
N ILE A 77 -4.97 3.17 -1.64
CA ILE A 77 -5.59 3.18 -2.97
C ILE A 77 -7.03 2.64 -2.91
N ASN A 78 -7.29 1.58 -2.15
CA ASN A 78 -8.66 1.07 -1.99
C ASN A 78 -9.57 2.12 -1.35
N GLU A 79 -9.14 2.74 -0.25
CA GLU A 79 -9.89 3.81 0.42
C GLU A 79 -10.17 4.98 -0.53
N PHE A 80 -9.17 5.36 -1.32
CA PHE A 80 -9.30 6.44 -2.31
C PHE A 80 -10.32 6.10 -3.40
N LEU A 81 -10.19 4.93 -4.03
CA LEU A 81 -11.04 4.48 -5.13
C LEU A 81 -12.50 4.27 -4.69
N GLU A 82 -12.72 3.82 -3.47
CA GLU A 82 -14.06 3.59 -2.93
C GLU A 82 -14.73 4.89 -2.49
N LYS A 83 -14.02 5.76 -1.76
CA LYS A 83 -14.66 6.87 -1.05
C LYS A 83 -14.40 8.26 -1.64
N ARG A 84 -13.35 8.44 -2.43
CA ARG A 84 -12.86 9.78 -2.82
C ARG A 84 -12.85 10.04 -4.33
N VAL A 85 -12.59 9.03 -5.16
CA VAL A 85 -12.40 9.24 -6.61
C VAL A 85 -13.62 9.88 -7.29
N ASN A 86 -14.83 9.38 -7.00
CA ASN A 86 -16.06 9.92 -7.60
C ASN A 86 -16.28 11.38 -7.20
N LYS A 87 -16.08 11.70 -5.92
CA LYS A 87 -16.22 13.06 -5.41
C LYS A 87 -15.23 13.99 -6.09
N HIS A 88 -13.95 13.59 -6.13
CA HIS A 88 -12.89 14.37 -6.77
C HIS A 88 -13.17 14.61 -8.26
N LEU A 89 -13.59 13.58 -9.01
CA LEU A 89 -13.90 13.71 -10.43
C LEU A 89 -15.06 14.70 -10.67
N ASN A 90 -16.15 14.58 -9.90
CA ASN A 90 -17.31 15.47 -10.02
C ASN A 90 -16.99 16.93 -9.64
N GLU A 91 -16.17 17.14 -8.61
CA GLU A 91 -15.84 18.49 -8.11
C GLU A 91 -14.78 19.20 -8.98
N THR A 92 -13.83 18.45 -9.52
CA THR A 92 -12.67 19.00 -10.24
C THR A 92 -12.91 19.06 -11.75
N TYR A 93 -13.59 18.06 -12.30
CA TYR A 93 -13.83 17.89 -13.73
C TYR A 93 -15.33 17.89 -14.03
N ASN A 94 -15.99 18.98 -13.65
CA ASN A 94 -17.45 19.17 -13.77
C ASN A 94 -17.99 19.12 -15.22
N PHE A 95 -17.10 19.10 -16.22
CA PHE A 95 -17.44 18.92 -17.63
C PHE A 95 -17.63 17.45 -18.02
N LEU A 96 -17.14 16.49 -17.23
CA LEU A 96 -17.29 15.06 -17.50
C LEU A 96 -18.73 14.62 -17.26
N ASN A 97 -19.30 13.92 -18.23
CA ASN A 97 -20.60 13.27 -18.04
C ASN A 97 -20.44 11.93 -17.31
N TYR A 98 -21.56 11.29 -16.94
CA TYR A 98 -21.55 10.01 -16.22
C TYR A 98 -20.77 8.89 -16.94
N ASN A 99 -20.89 8.80 -18.26
CA ASN A 99 -20.16 7.80 -19.06
C ASN A 99 -18.66 8.10 -19.05
N ASP A 100 -18.27 9.36 -19.20
CA ASP A 100 -16.86 9.77 -19.18
C ASP A 100 -16.24 9.46 -17.82
N ILE A 101 -16.93 9.77 -16.71
CA ILE A 101 -16.48 9.45 -15.34
C ILE A 101 -16.25 7.94 -15.19
N SER A 102 -17.13 7.10 -15.73
CA SER A 102 -16.99 5.64 -15.67
C SER A 102 -15.73 5.15 -16.41
N ILE A 103 -15.47 5.68 -17.61
CA ILE A 103 -14.29 5.35 -18.42
C ILE A 103 -13.02 5.78 -17.70
N VAL A 104 -12.94 7.06 -17.31
CA VAL A 104 -11.81 7.66 -16.59
C VAL A 104 -11.50 6.88 -15.31
N LYS A 105 -12.53 6.56 -14.52
CA LYS A 105 -12.37 5.78 -13.28
C LYS A 105 -11.74 4.42 -13.52
N LYS A 106 -12.10 3.74 -14.62
CA LYS A 106 -11.53 2.45 -14.99
C LYS A 106 -10.03 2.57 -15.30
N ASP A 107 -9.61 3.65 -15.94
CA ASP A 107 -8.19 3.84 -16.26
C ASP A 107 -7.38 4.28 -15.04
N ILE A 108 -7.94 5.14 -14.17
CA ILE A 108 -7.37 5.44 -12.85
C ILE A 108 -7.17 4.16 -12.04
N TYR A 109 -8.17 3.26 -12.02
CA TYR A 109 -8.08 1.98 -11.32
C TYR A 109 -6.89 1.15 -11.82
N LYS A 110 -6.80 0.94 -13.14
CA LYS A 110 -5.71 0.14 -13.73
C LYS A 110 -4.34 0.74 -13.44
N ILE A 111 -4.20 2.06 -13.55
CA ILE A 111 -2.92 2.75 -13.34
C ILE A 111 -2.49 2.63 -11.88
N LEU A 112 -3.38 2.92 -10.93
CA LEU A 112 -3.05 2.84 -9.50
C LEU A 112 -2.83 1.40 -9.02
N LYS A 113 -3.36 0.40 -9.72
CA LYS A 113 -3.18 -1.04 -9.46
C LYS A 113 -2.14 -1.74 -10.36
N GLU A 114 -1.43 -0.99 -11.20
CA GLU A 114 -0.37 -1.51 -12.09
C GLU A 114 -0.84 -2.58 -13.09
N GLU A 115 -2.07 -2.46 -13.59
CA GLU A 115 -2.65 -3.36 -14.60
C GLU A 115 -2.35 -2.90 -16.05
N VAL A 116 -1.34 -2.06 -16.27
CA VAL A 116 -1.08 -1.37 -17.55
C VAL A 116 0.28 -1.79 -18.16
N PRO A 117 0.38 -2.00 -19.49
CA PRO A 117 1.64 -2.27 -20.18
C PRO A 117 2.65 -1.12 -20.08
N ILE A 118 3.95 -1.43 -20.11
CA ILE A 118 5.04 -0.44 -19.94
C ILE A 118 5.17 0.47 -21.16
N ASP A 119 4.96 1.78 -20.98
CA ASP A 119 5.28 2.88 -21.91
C ASP A 119 5.84 4.12 -21.16
N ASP A 120 6.16 5.22 -21.87
CA ASP A 120 6.69 6.46 -21.27
C ASP A 120 5.76 7.07 -20.20
N THR A 121 4.44 6.89 -20.36
CA THR A 121 3.44 7.35 -19.39
C THR A 121 3.47 6.47 -18.13
N VAL A 122 3.69 5.16 -18.29
CA VAL A 122 3.87 4.24 -17.16
C VAL A 122 5.12 4.56 -16.35
N ILE A 123 6.23 4.97 -16.97
CA ILE A 123 7.43 5.41 -16.23
C ILE A 123 7.10 6.57 -15.28
N TYR A 124 6.30 7.54 -15.74
CA TYR A 124 5.85 8.65 -14.89
C TYR A 124 5.04 8.15 -13.67
N TYR A 125 4.07 7.25 -13.88
CA TYR A 125 3.27 6.70 -12.80
C TYR A 125 4.08 5.84 -11.82
N MET A 126 5.00 5.03 -12.32
CA MET A 126 5.92 4.24 -11.50
C MET A 126 6.78 5.13 -10.61
N ASN A 127 7.31 6.24 -11.15
CA ASN A 127 8.10 7.19 -10.35
C ASN A 127 7.25 7.84 -9.24
N LYS A 128 5.99 8.18 -9.53
CA LYS A 128 5.06 8.70 -8.51
C LYS A 128 4.76 7.66 -7.44
N LYS A 129 4.48 6.41 -7.83
CA LYS A 129 4.25 5.32 -6.88
C LYS A 129 5.49 5.08 -6.01
N ASN A 130 6.69 5.03 -6.61
CA ASN A 130 7.93 4.86 -5.86
C ASN A 130 8.13 5.98 -4.84
N SER A 131 7.86 7.24 -5.20
CA SER A 131 7.91 8.36 -4.25
C SER A 131 6.89 8.23 -3.11
N ILE A 132 5.70 7.68 -3.37
CA ILE A 132 4.72 7.36 -2.32
C ILE A 132 5.26 6.23 -1.43
N LEU A 133 5.77 5.15 -2.02
CA LEU A 133 6.33 4.01 -1.29
C LEU A 133 7.49 4.43 -0.38
N ASP A 134 8.42 5.25 -0.86
CA ASP A 134 9.54 5.75 -0.06
C ASP A 134 9.07 6.49 1.20
N ARG A 135 8.00 7.29 1.09
CA ARG A 135 7.40 7.98 2.24
C ARG A 135 6.74 7.01 3.22
N ILE A 136 6.10 5.96 2.70
CA ILE A 136 5.50 4.92 3.53
C ILE A 136 6.59 4.14 4.25
N ILE A 137 7.68 3.77 3.56
CA ILE A 137 8.84 3.08 4.14
C ILE A 137 9.44 3.92 5.26
N ASN A 138 9.69 5.22 5.03
CA ASN A 138 10.17 6.12 6.07
C ASN A 138 9.26 6.11 7.31
N CYS A 139 7.94 6.10 7.12
CA CYS A 139 6.98 6.02 8.22
C CYS A 139 7.02 4.68 8.97
N ILE A 140 7.27 3.57 8.29
CA ILE A 140 7.44 2.24 8.91
C ILE A 140 8.75 2.20 9.70
N GLU A 141 9.81 2.83 9.19
CA GLU A 141 11.13 2.86 9.84
C GLU A 141 11.18 3.71 11.12
N GLU A 142 10.22 4.63 11.31
CA GLU A 142 10.10 5.43 12.54
C GLU A 142 9.80 4.57 13.79
N GLY A 143 9.26 3.36 13.64
CA GLY A 143 9.04 2.47 14.78
C GLY A 143 8.40 1.12 14.43
N ASN A 144 8.49 0.18 15.37
CA ASN A 144 8.07 -1.21 15.15
C ASN A 144 6.56 -1.44 15.38
N VAL A 145 5.77 -0.38 15.53
CA VAL A 145 4.31 -0.45 15.73
C VAL A 145 3.63 0.43 14.69
N LEU A 146 2.84 -0.21 13.81
CA LEU A 146 2.08 0.44 12.76
C LEU A 146 0.60 0.46 13.12
N ASN A 147 0.08 1.64 13.44
CA ASN A 147 -1.36 1.85 13.60
C ASN A 147 -1.99 2.21 12.26
N ILE A 148 -2.74 1.28 11.65
CA ILE A 148 -3.29 1.47 10.30
C ILE A 148 -4.31 2.61 10.28
N LYS A 149 -5.22 2.66 11.25
CA LYS A 149 -6.20 3.74 11.35
C LYS A 149 -5.53 5.11 11.52
N GLY A 150 -4.57 5.21 12.43
CA GLY A 150 -3.80 6.44 12.65
C GLY A 150 -3.01 6.86 11.41
N PHE A 151 -2.38 5.89 10.73
CA PHE A 151 -1.71 6.14 9.46
C PHE A 151 -2.68 6.70 8.41
N MET A 152 -3.87 6.12 8.28
CA MET A 152 -4.89 6.59 7.34
C MET A 152 -5.44 7.98 7.72
N ASP A 153 -5.64 8.26 9.01
CA ASP A 153 -6.18 9.54 9.48
C ASP A 153 -5.20 10.71 9.36
N PHE A 154 -3.89 10.44 9.46
CA PHE A 154 -2.85 11.47 9.52
C PHE A 154 -1.87 11.40 8.35
N ARG A 155 -1.12 10.32 8.21
CA ARG A 155 -0.01 10.20 7.24
C ARG A 155 -0.48 10.08 5.79
N SER A 156 -1.61 9.40 5.55
CA SER A 156 -2.13 9.24 4.18
C SER A 156 -2.49 10.59 3.52
N LYS A 157 -2.83 11.61 4.30
CA LYS A 157 -3.18 12.95 3.80
C LYS A 157 -2.02 13.61 3.06
N GLU A 158 -0.78 13.38 3.49
CA GLU A 158 0.42 13.90 2.84
C GLU A 158 0.73 13.20 1.51
N LEU A 159 0.16 12.01 1.29
CA LEU A 159 0.34 11.22 0.07
C LEU A 159 -0.73 11.55 -0.97
N MET A 160 -1.89 12.07 -0.55
CA MET A 160 -3.02 12.40 -1.43
C MET A 160 -2.65 13.33 -2.60
N PRO A 161 -1.85 14.41 -2.41
CA PRO A 161 -1.48 15.28 -3.53
C PRO A 161 -0.80 14.52 -4.67
N GLN A 162 0.03 13.52 -4.37
CA GLN A 162 0.69 12.72 -5.40
C GLN A 162 -0.30 11.84 -6.17
N ILE A 163 -1.30 11.28 -5.48
CA ILE A 163 -2.38 10.51 -6.11
C ILE A 163 -3.23 11.41 -7.00
N TYR A 164 -3.55 12.62 -6.55
CA TYR A 164 -4.28 13.59 -7.37
C TYR A 164 -3.51 14.00 -8.62
N THR A 165 -2.19 14.20 -8.54
CA THR A 165 -1.38 14.47 -9.75
C THR A 165 -1.39 13.30 -10.74
N ILE A 166 -1.45 12.05 -10.26
CA ILE A 166 -1.64 10.89 -11.15
C ILE A 166 -2.97 11.03 -11.89
N ILE A 167 -4.05 11.39 -11.19
CA ILE A 167 -5.38 11.54 -11.79
C ILE A 167 -5.43 12.68 -12.80
N GLU A 168 -4.82 13.83 -12.48
CA GLU A 168 -4.68 14.96 -13.42
C GLU A 168 -3.98 14.61 -14.72
N LYS A 169 -3.13 13.57 -14.71
CA LYS A 169 -2.46 13.09 -15.92
C LYS A 169 -3.33 12.11 -16.73
N VAL A 170 -4.32 11.48 -16.08
CA VAL A 170 -5.26 10.53 -16.70
C VAL A 170 -6.46 11.24 -17.32
N VAL A 171 -6.97 12.29 -16.67
CA VAL A 171 -8.11 13.10 -17.13
C VAL A 171 -7.65 14.14 -18.15
#